data_AF-A0A0P0N0P2-F1
#
_entry.id   AF-A0A0P0N0P2-F1
#
_cell.length_a   1.000
_cell.length_b   1.000
_cell.length_c   1.000
_cell.angle_alpha   90.00
_cell.angle_beta   90.00
_cell.angle_gamma   90.00
#
_symmetry.space_group_name_H-M   'P 1'
#
loop_
_entity.id
_entity.type
_entity.pdbx_description
1 polymer ?
#
loop_
_entity_poly.entity_id
_entity_poly.type
_entity_poly.pdbx_seq_one_letter_code
_entity_poly.pdbx_strand_id
1 'polypeptide(L)'
;MTRRRRFGVSLPSGMAEELDALAARLRTDRSRLVEHAVASFLNEYKHYLYDHECSGVMIISGSFDRGRVASILDEYKDIILSTTHIHVNGLCTEIVVVQGSSGKIAEMHTKLSSVRGCNVRYIPFSTVNKTVEVNTE
;
A
#
# COMPACT_ATOMS: atom_id res chain seq x y z
N MET A 1 4.79 29.40 -5.12
CA MET A 1 4.17 28.46 -6.08
C MET A 1 5.00 27.19 -6.13
N THR A 2 4.41 26.03 -5.85
CA THR A 2 5.08 24.73 -6.02
C THR A 2 5.28 24.45 -7.52
N ARG A 3 6.52 24.17 -7.92
CA ARG A 3 6.88 23.86 -9.31
C ARG A 3 6.23 22.53 -9.72
N ARG A 4 5.36 22.54 -10.73
CA ARG A 4 4.73 21.32 -11.29
C ARG A 4 5.53 20.83 -12.50
N ARG A 5 5.77 19.52 -12.57
CA ARG A 5 6.39 18.85 -13.73
C ARG A 5 5.31 18.06 -14.47
N ARG A 6 5.20 18.24 -15.79
CA ARG A 6 4.32 17.45 -16.66
C ARG A 6 5.11 16.30 -17.28
N PHE A 7 4.51 15.12 -17.30
CA PHE A 7 5.01 13.94 -18.01
C PHE A 7 3.80 13.14 -18.51
N GLY A 8 3.96 12.42 -19.63
CA GLY A 8 2.92 11.56 -20.19
C GLY A 8 3.07 10.13 -19.69
N VAL A 9 1.96 9.44 -19.47
CA VAL A 9 1.91 8.01 -19.13
C VAL A 9 0.94 7.31 -20.08
N SER A 10 1.24 6.06 -20.43
CA SER A 10 0.33 5.20 -21.20
C SER A 10 -0.34 4.21 -20.25
N LEU A 11 -1.67 4.12 -20.30
CA LEU A 11 -2.48 3.20 -19.50
C LEU A 11 -3.31 2.30 -20.42
N PRO A 12 -3.67 1.07 -20.00
CA PRO A 12 -4.67 0.27 -20.70
C PRO A 12 -5.96 1.07 -20.92
N SER A 13 -6.60 0.92 -22.08
CA SER A 13 -7.77 1.73 -22.47
C SER A 13 -8.89 1.67 -21.43
N GLY A 14 -9.25 0.47 -20.97
CA GLY A 14 -10.28 0.30 -19.94
C GLY A 14 -9.96 1.03 -18.63
N MET A 15 -8.69 1.05 -18.21
CA MET A 15 -8.27 1.79 -17.01
C MET A 15 -8.38 3.31 -17.20
N ALA A 16 -8.07 3.82 -18.39
CA ALA A 16 -8.23 5.24 -18.72
C ALA A 16 -9.71 5.63 -18.73
N GLU A 17 -10.59 4.78 -19.26
CA GLU A 17 -12.04 4.97 -19.27
C GLU A 17 -12.63 4.97 -17.85
N GLU A 18 -12.19 4.05 -16.98
CA GLU A 18 -12.58 4.03 -15.56
C GLU A 18 -12.14 5.31 -14.83
N LEU A 19 -10.94 5.80 -15.11
CA LEU A 19 -10.43 7.05 -14.55
C LEU A 19 -11.26 8.26 -15.02
N ASP A 20 -11.65 8.30 -16.30
CA ASP A 20 -12.51 9.34 -16.86
C ASP A 20 -13.90 9.33 -16.19
N ALA A 21 -14.48 8.14 -16.02
CA ALA A 21 -15.77 7.98 -15.32
C ALA A 21 -15.68 8.43 -13.85
N LEU A 22 -14.59 8.08 -13.15
CA LEU A 22 -14.36 8.49 -11.77
C LEU A 22 -14.19 10.01 -11.65
N ALA A 23 -13.45 10.64 -12.57
CA ALA A 23 -13.26 12.08 -12.62
C ALA A 23 -14.60 12.82 -12.80
N ALA A 24 -15.43 12.35 -13.74
CA ALA A 24 -16.76 12.89 -13.97
C ALA A 24 -17.65 12.75 -12.72
N ARG A 25 -17.65 11.57 -12.08
CA ARG A 25 -18.46 11.29 -10.89
C ARG A 25 -18.08 12.17 -9.70
N LEU A 26 -16.78 12.37 -9.49
CA LEU A 26 -16.23 13.19 -8.40
C LEU A 26 -16.15 14.69 -8.75
N ARG A 27 -16.57 15.08 -9.97
CA ARG A 27 -16.50 16.47 -10.48
C ARG A 27 -15.10 17.06 -10.33
N THR A 28 -14.09 16.29 -10.72
CA THR A 28 -12.68 16.68 -10.67
C THR A 28 -11.98 16.37 -11.98
N ASP A 29 -10.72 16.79 -12.13
CA ASP A 29 -9.92 16.50 -13.31
C ASP A 29 -9.06 15.23 -13.12
N ARG A 30 -8.74 14.57 -14.23
CA ARG A 30 -7.86 13.38 -14.25
C ARG A 30 -6.52 13.62 -13.57
N SER A 31 -5.93 14.79 -13.77
CA SER A 31 -4.58 15.08 -13.24
C SER A 31 -4.59 15.08 -11.73
N ARG A 32 -5.67 15.59 -11.11
CA ARG A 32 -5.86 15.57 -9.67
C ARG A 32 -6.07 14.15 -9.14
N LEU A 33 -6.84 13.31 -9.82
CA LEU A 33 -6.97 11.90 -9.42
C LEU A 33 -5.63 11.15 -9.51
N VAL A 34 -4.88 11.35 -10.60
CA VAL A 34 -3.56 10.76 -10.76
C VAL A 34 -2.58 11.29 -9.70
N GLU A 35 -2.58 12.59 -9.42
CA GLU A 35 -1.77 13.20 -8.36
C GLU A 35 -2.09 12.56 -7.00
N HIS A 36 -3.37 12.40 -6.67
CA HIS A 36 -3.80 11.73 -5.43
C HIS A 36 -3.39 10.26 -5.38
N ALA A 37 -3.56 9.51 -6.48
CA ALA A 37 -3.17 8.11 -6.56
C ALA A 37 -1.66 7.93 -6.39
N VAL A 38 -0.86 8.75 -7.08
CA VAL A 38 0.61 8.76 -6.95
C VAL A 38 1.02 9.17 -5.54
N ALA A 39 0.39 10.18 -4.94
CA ALA A 39 0.69 10.59 -3.57
C ALA A 39 0.38 9.47 -2.55
N SER A 40 -0.75 8.79 -2.68
CA SER A 40 -1.11 7.64 -1.83
C SER A 40 -0.10 6.51 -2.01
N PHE A 41 0.19 6.11 -3.26
CA PHE A 41 1.14 5.05 -3.55
C PHE A 41 2.52 5.37 -2.99
N LEU A 42 3.02 6.59 -3.20
CA LEU A 42 4.29 7.01 -2.63
C LEU A 42 4.27 6.97 -1.10
N ASN A 43 3.17 7.37 -0.45
CA ASN A 43 3.09 7.32 1.01
C ASN A 43 3.17 5.88 1.54
N GLU A 44 2.59 4.92 0.85
CA GLU A 44 2.62 3.50 1.23
C GLU A 44 4.04 2.92 1.12
N TYR A 45 4.77 3.26 0.06
CA TYR A 45 6.06 2.63 -0.27
C TYR A 45 7.31 3.44 0.14
N LYS A 46 7.19 4.74 0.41
CA LYS A 46 8.33 5.59 0.81
C LYS A 46 9.07 5.08 2.05
N HIS A 47 8.34 4.46 2.97
CA HIS A 47 8.91 3.85 4.17
C HIS A 47 9.91 2.75 3.84
N TYR A 48 9.80 2.10 2.68
CA TYR A 48 10.69 1.01 2.27
C TYR A 48 11.99 1.52 1.64
N LEU A 49 12.11 2.83 1.39
CA LEU A 49 13.31 3.42 0.79
C LEU A 49 14.42 3.70 1.81
N TYR A 50 14.09 3.72 3.10
CA TYR A 50 15.01 4.05 4.18
C TYR A 50 14.73 3.17 5.40
N ASP A 51 15.78 2.79 6.11
CA ASP A 51 15.61 2.13 7.39
C ASP A 51 15.21 3.13 8.48
N HIS A 52 14.10 2.86 9.15
CA HIS A 52 13.61 3.63 10.29
C HIS A 52 12.53 2.86 11.05
N GLU A 53 12.25 3.26 12.30
CA GLU A 53 11.09 2.75 13.04
C GLU A 53 9.80 3.34 12.48
N CYS A 54 8.82 2.48 12.18
CA CYS A 54 7.52 2.90 11.69
C CYS A 54 6.38 2.06 12.30
N SER A 55 5.19 2.63 12.23
CA SER A 55 3.96 1.96 12.65
C SER A 55 2.85 2.22 11.65
N GLY A 56 1.92 1.29 11.57
CA GLY A 56 0.82 1.37 10.62
C GLY A 56 -0.10 0.16 10.68
N VAL A 57 -0.92 0.04 9.65
CA VAL A 57 -1.87 -1.05 9.48
C VAL A 57 -1.56 -1.77 8.18
N MET A 58 -1.42 -3.08 8.25
CA MET A 58 -1.38 -3.95 7.09
C MET A 58 -2.75 -4.62 6.91
N ILE A 59 -3.37 -4.39 5.76
CA ILE A 59 -4.66 -4.95 5.39
C ILE A 59 -4.39 -6.05 4.37
N ILE A 60 -4.83 -7.28 4.67
CA ILE A 60 -4.70 -8.44 3.79
C ILE A 60 -6.11 -8.87 3.43
N SER A 61 -6.48 -8.86 2.16
CA SER A 61 -7.83 -9.21 1.72
C SER A 61 -7.82 -10.17 0.55
N GLY A 62 -8.82 -11.05 0.48
CA GLY A 62 -9.05 -11.91 -0.68
C GLY A 62 -9.40 -13.35 -0.34
N SER A 63 -9.25 -14.22 -1.33
CA SER A 63 -9.48 -15.66 -1.22
C SER A 63 -8.13 -16.35 -1.12
N PHE A 64 -7.57 -16.39 0.09
CA PHE A 64 -6.24 -16.92 0.37
C PHE A 64 -6.28 -18.10 1.35
N ASP A 65 -5.20 -18.88 1.36
CA ASP A 65 -4.98 -19.90 2.40
C ASP A 65 -4.68 -19.24 3.74
N ARG A 66 -5.66 -19.29 4.65
CA ARG A 66 -5.54 -18.72 5.99
C ARG A 66 -4.42 -19.34 6.80
N GLY A 67 -4.16 -20.64 6.66
CA GLY A 67 -3.07 -21.31 7.37
C GLY A 67 -1.72 -20.74 6.97
N ARG A 68 -1.53 -20.49 5.66
CA ARG A 68 -0.32 -19.87 5.14
C ARG A 68 -0.15 -18.43 5.64
N VAL A 69 -1.21 -17.61 5.60
CA VAL A 69 -1.15 -16.24 6.11
C VAL A 69 -0.87 -16.21 7.61
N ALA A 70 -1.57 -17.02 8.40
CA ALA A 70 -1.35 -17.10 9.86
C ALA A 70 0.08 -17.54 10.21
N SER A 71 0.66 -18.49 9.46
CA SER A 71 2.06 -18.88 9.62
C SER A 71 3.01 -17.72 9.35
N ILE A 72 2.77 -16.94 8.30
CA ILE A 72 3.59 -15.76 8.01
C ILE A 72 3.45 -14.73 9.13
N LEU A 73 2.24 -14.47 9.63
CA LEU A 73 2.02 -13.53 10.73
C LEU A 73 2.74 -13.96 12.02
N ASP A 74 2.76 -15.26 12.36
CA ASP A 74 3.50 -15.74 13.54
C ASP A 74 5.02 -15.52 13.43
N GLU A 75 5.59 -15.59 12.21
CA GLU A 75 7.01 -15.31 11.99
C GLU A 75 7.40 -13.85 12.29
N TYR A 76 6.45 -12.92 12.13
CA TYR A 76 6.65 -11.48 12.38
C TYR A 76 5.93 -10.98 13.64
N LYS A 77 5.57 -11.87 14.58
CA LYS A 77 4.82 -11.52 15.79
C LYS A 77 5.51 -10.48 16.68
N ASP A 78 6.83 -10.32 16.55
CA ASP A 78 7.61 -9.34 17.28
C ASP A 78 7.32 -7.90 16.86
N ILE A 79 6.82 -7.69 15.63
CA ILE A 79 6.41 -6.37 15.12
C ILE A 79 4.87 -6.21 15.05
N ILE A 80 4.10 -7.23 15.41
CA ILE A 80 2.63 -7.21 15.35
C ILE A 80 2.07 -6.84 16.72
N LEU A 81 1.32 -5.73 16.77
CA LEU A 81 0.62 -5.27 17.97
C LEU A 81 -0.75 -5.92 18.11
N SER A 82 -1.45 -6.14 17.00
CA SER A 82 -2.75 -6.83 17.00
C SER A 82 -3.10 -7.36 15.61
N THR A 83 -4.00 -8.33 15.57
CA THR A 83 -4.57 -8.87 14.34
C THR A 83 -6.07 -9.06 14.51
N THR A 84 -6.85 -8.60 13.55
CA THR A 84 -8.31 -8.81 13.47
C THR A 84 -8.65 -9.52 12.18
N HIS A 85 -9.31 -10.67 12.31
CA HIS A 85 -9.79 -11.46 11.17
C HIS A 85 -11.28 -11.25 10.96
N ILE A 86 -11.69 -10.97 9.73
CA ILE A 86 -13.09 -10.72 9.36
C ILE A 86 -13.43 -11.51 8.09
N HIS A 87 -14.59 -12.16 8.09
CA HIS A 87 -15.17 -12.76 6.89
C HIS A 87 -16.23 -11.82 6.30
N VAL A 88 -16.05 -11.39 5.04
CA VAL A 88 -17.00 -10.54 4.32
C VAL A 88 -17.22 -11.12 2.92
N ASN A 89 -18.47 -11.46 2.58
CA ASN A 89 -18.86 -11.95 1.25
C ASN A 89 -18.01 -13.14 0.74
N GLY A 90 -17.63 -14.06 1.64
CA GLY A 90 -16.81 -15.22 1.30
C GLY A 90 -15.31 -14.93 1.12
N LEU A 91 -14.88 -13.69 1.34
CA LEU A 91 -13.48 -13.31 1.39
C LEU A 91 -13.00 -13.19 2.84
N CYS A 92 -11.70 -13.42 3.04
CA CYS A 92 -11.03 -13.16 4.30
C CYS A 92 -10.40 -11.77 4.25
N THR A 93 -10.52 -11.03 5.35
CA THR A 93 -9.84 -9.74 5.56
C THR A 93 -9.12 -9.79 6.91
N GLU A 94 -7.80 -9.68 6.90
CA GLU A 94 -6.98 -9.46 8.10
C GLU A 94 -6.63 -7.98 8.19
N ILE A 95 -6.78 -7.41 9.39
CA ILE A 95 -6.28 -6.09 9.74
C ILE A 95 -5.21 -6.29 10.81
N VAL A 96 -3.96 -6.00 10.46
CA VAL A 96 -2.80 -6.22 11.31
C VAL A 96 -2.19 -4.87 11.67
N VAL A 97 -2.19 -4.52 12.96
CA VAL A 97 -1.50 -3.30 13.43
C VAL A 97 -0.05 -3.67 13.72
N VAL A 98 0.89 -2.91 13.17
CA VAL A 98 2.33 -3.22 13.21
C VAL A 98 3.13 -2.03 13.73
N GLN A 99 4.24 -2.34 14.41
CA GLN A 99 5.25 -1.37 14.82
C GLN A 99 6.63 -2.04 14.85
N GLY A 100 7.60 -1.47 14.15
CA GLY A 100 8.97 -1.96 14.11
C GLY A 100 9.78 -1.33 12.98
N SER A 101 10.89 -1.96 12.61
CA SER A 101 11.73 -1.46 11.51
C SER A 101 11.00 -1.54 10.17
N SER A 102 11.17 -0.50 9.35
CA SER A 102 10.59 -0.42 8.01
C SER A 102 11.04 -1.58 7.13
N GLY A 103 12.27 -2.07 7.31
CA GLY A 103 12.79 -3.26 6.63
C GLY A 103 11.97 -4.53 6.93
N LYS A 104 11.68 -4.81 8.20
CA LYS A 104 10.84 -5.98 8.57
C LYS A 104 9.42 -5.86 8.06
N ILE A 105 8.83 -4.66 8.14
CA ILE A 105 7.47 -4.41 7.63
C ILE A 105 7.43 -4.62 6.11
N ALA A 106 8.44 -4.15 5.38
CA ALA A 106 8.56 -4.35 3.93
C ALA A 106 8.73 -5.83 3.56
N GLU A 107 9.53 -6.57 4.32
CA GLU A 107 9.74 -8.00 4.14
C GLU A 107 8.44 -8.78 4.35
N MET A 108 7.74 -8.53 5.46
CA MET A 108 6.43 -9.11 5.75
C MET A 108 5.41 -8.78 4.65
N HIS A 109 5.34 -7.52 4.23
CA HIS A 109 4.47 -7.09 3.14
C HIS A 109 4.73 -7.87 1.86
N THR A 110 6.01 -8.04 1.48
CA THR A 110 6.42 -8.78 0.30
C THR A 110 6.04 -10.26 0.39
N LYS A 111 6.30 -10.87 1.55
CA LYS A 111 5.99 -12.29 1.79
C LYS A 111 4.48 -12.55 1.73
N LEU A 112 3.66 -11.69 2.34
CA LEU A 112 2.21 -11.77 2.27
C LEU A 112 1.68 -11.51 0.85
N SER A 113 2.26 -10.55 0.13
CA SER A 113 1.87 -10.24 -1.25
C SER A 113 2.17 -11.38 -2.23
N SER A 114 3.12 -12.26 -1.89
CA SER A 114 3.43 -13.46 -2.68
C SER A 114 2.41 -14.59 -2.50
N VAL A 115 1.54 -14.52 -1.49
CA VAL A 115 0.51 -15.53 -1.26
C VAL A 115 -0.58 -15.37 -2.33
N ARG A 116 -0.85 -16.46 -3.05
CA ARG A 116 -1.88 -16.49 -4.08
C ARG A 116 -3.24 -16.09 -3.51
N GLY A 117 -3.87 -15.10 -4.15
CA GLY A 117 -5.19 -14.61 -3.76
C GLY A 117 -5.18 -13.55 -2.66
N CYS A 118 -4.01 -13.14 -2.15
CA CYS A 118 -3.88 -12.00 -1.26
C CYS A 118 -3.77 -10.68 -2.04
N ASN A 119 -4.55 -9.70 -1.63
CA ASN A 119 -4.32 -8.29 -1.87
C ASN A 119 -3.85 -7.66 -0.56
N VAL A 120 -2.61 -7.17 -0.54
CA VAL A 120 -1.97 -6.62 0.66
C VAL A 120 -1.76 -5.13 0.47
N ARG A 121 -2.11 -4.36 1.49
CA ARG A 121 -1.89 -2.91 1.51
C ARG A 121 -1.37 -2.48 2.87
N TYR A 122 -0.31 -1.68 2.88
CA TYR A 122 0.23 -1.08 4.10
C TYR A 122 -0.17 0.40 4.17
N ILE A 123 -0.70 0.83 5.31
CA ILE A 123 -1.08 2.21 5.58
C ILE A 123 -0.27 2.68 6.79
N PRO A 124 0.75 3.53 6.61
CA PRO A 124 1.53 4.05 7.73
C PRO A 124 0.71 5.07 8.53
N PHE A 125 0.88 5.09 9.86
CA PHE A 125 0.23 6.08 10.72
C PHE A 125 0.84 7.48 10.62
N SER A 126 2.10 7.57 10.18
CA SER A 126 2.83 8.81 9.99
C SER A 126 3.57 8.80 8.66
N THR A 127 3.69 9.96 8.03
CA THR A 127 4.38 10.10 6.75
C THR A 127 5.87 10.38 6.96
N VAL A 128 6.75 9.73 6.19
CA VAL A 128 8.17 10.07 6.17
C VAL A 128 8.41 11.34 5.36
N ASN A 129 8.94 12.38 6.01
CA ASN A 129 9.29 13.67 5.39
C ASN A 129 10.74 13.72 4.87
N LYS A 130 11.37 12.58 4.58
CA LYS A 130 12.68 12.54 3.92
C LYS A 130 12.51 12.65 2.41
N THR A 131 13.15 13.65 1.80
CA THR A 131 13.17 13.84 0.35
C THR A 131 14.08 12.79 -0.27
N VAL A 132 13.60 12.08 -1.29
CA VAL A 132 14.45 11.20 -2.09
C VAL A 132 15.36 12.07 -2.95
N GLU A 133 16.65 12.09 -2.63
CA GLU A 133 17.67 12.54 -3.57
C GLU A 133 17.77 11.48 -4.67
N VAL A 134 17.08 11.72 -5.78
CA VAL A 134 17.23 10.90 -6.97
C VAL A 134 18.57 11.30 -7.59
N ASN A 135 19.60 10.50 -7.37
CA ASN A 135 20.83 10.56 -8.15
C ASN A 135 20.49 10.18 -9.58
N THR A 136 20.29 11.18 -10.43
CA THR A 136 20.31 11.01 -11.88
C THR A 136 21.78 10.90 -12.29
N GLU A 137 22.26 9.66 -12.45
CA GLU A 137 23.33 9.35 -13.40
C GLU A 137 22.77 9.21 -14.82
#